data_AF-A0A8D6XTJ6-F1
#
_entry.id   AF-A0A8D6XTJ6-F1
#
_cell.length_a   1.000
_cell.length_b   1.000
_cell.length_c   1.000
_cell.angle_alpha   90.00
_cell.angle_beta   90.00
_cell.angle_gamma   90.00
#
_symmetry.space_group_name_H-M   'P 1'
#
loop_
_entity.id
_entity.type
_entity.pdbx_description
1 polymer ?
#
loop_
_entity_poly.entity_id
_entity_poly.type
_entity_poly.pdbx_seq_one_letter_code
_entity_poly.pdbx_strand_id
1 'polypeptide(L)'
;MRLEYGKAVISYQTSYRAIYKGHFDDNSLSHGARGGIRKHRHRGKKRHTKGYVENRGKISISHTIQERPKDANNRTRIGDWEADNVAGETGKAC
;
A
#
# COMPACT_ATOMS: atom_id res chain seq x y z
N MET A 1 -23.59 -27.72 21.88
CA MET A 1 -22.59 -26.64 21.79
C MET A 1 -22.70 -25.80 23.04
N ARG A 2 -21.59 -25.36 23.63
CA ARG A 2 -21.62 -24.35 24.72
C ARG A 2 -21.82 -22.97 24.10
N LEU A 3 -22.68 -22.16 24.72
CA LEU A 3 -22.96 -20.80 24.31
C LEU A 3 -22.37 -19.86 25.36
N GLU A 4 -21.47 -18.98 24.96
CA GLU A 4 -20.98 -17.88 25.80
C GLU A 4 -21.46 -16.58 25.16
N TYR A 5 -22.06 -15.68 25.94
CA TYR A 5 -22.57 -14.39 25.45
C TYR A 5 -23.54 -14.52 24.25
N GLY A 6 -24.32 -15.60 24.20
CA GLY A 6 -25.26 -15.86 23.09
C GLY A 6 -24.60 -16.32 21.79
N LYS A 7 -23.30 -16.63 21.78
CA LYS A 7 -22.58 -17.14 20.61
C LYS A 7 -22.10 -18.57 20.84
N ALA A 8 -22.18 -19.41 19.81
CA ALA A 8 -21.62 -20.75 19.84
C ALA A 8 -20.10 -20.69 20.02
N VAL A 9 -19.62 -21.20 21.15
CA VAL A 9 -18.19 -21.32 21.43
C VAL A 9 -17.71 -22.71 21.05
N ILE A 10 -16.69 -22.73 20.22
CA ILE A 10 -16.06 -23.94 19.70
C ILE A 10 -14.71 -24.09 20.39
N SER A 11 -14.43 -25.28 20.92
CA SER A 11 -13.13 -25.56 21.55
C SER A 11 -12.00 -25.55 20.50
N TYR A 12 -10.78 -25.24 20.93
CA TYR A 12 -9.58 -25.29 20.09
C TYR A 12 -9.41 -26.65 19.38
N GLN A 13 -9.69 -27.75 20.08
CA GLN A 13 -9.57 -29.08 19.49
C GLN A 13 -10.61 -29.31 18.37
N THR A 14 -11.81 -28.78 18.54
CA THR A 14 -12.90 -28.88 17.56
C THR A 14 -12.57 -28.04 16.31
N SER A 15 -12.00 -26.85 16.46
CA SER A 15 -11.59 -26.02 15.32
C SER A 15 -10.48 -26.71 14.51
N TYR A 16 -9.48 -27.30 15.17
CA TYR A 16 -8.41 -28.05 14.50
C TYR A 16 -8.92 -29.30 13.77
N ARG A 17 -9.83 -30.08 14.40
CA ARG A 17 -10.46 -31.24 13.74
C ARG A 17 -11.24 -30.82 12.48
N ALA A 18 -11.93 -29.69 12.51
CA ALA A 18 -12.68 -29.20 11.36
C ALA A 18 -11.78 -28.75 10.20
N ILE A 19 -10.62 -28.14 10.52
CA ILE A 19 -9.59 -27.78 9.52
C ILE A 19 -9.04 -29.04 8.84
N TYR A 20 -8.63 -30.05 9.62
CA TYR A 20 -8.09 -31.29 9.05
C TYR A 20 -9.10 -32.10 8.24
N LYS A 21 -10.40 -31.98 8.56
CA LYS A 21 -11.49 -32.60 7.79
C LYS A 21 -11.87 -31.83 6.52
N GLY A 22 -11.24 -30.69 6.24
CA GLY A 22 -11.56 -29.88 5.06
C GLY A 22 -12.95 -29.22 5.12
N HIS A 23 -13.54 -29.04 6.30
CA HIS A 23 -14.89 -28.45 6.44
C HIS A 23 -14.96 -26.96 6.03
N PHE A 24 -13.82 -26.32 5.78
CA PHE A 24 -13.73 -24.94 5.29
C PHE A 24 -13.35 -24.85 3.81
N ASP A 25 -13.17 -25.99 3.15
CA ASP A 25 -12.91 -26.10 1.71
C ASP A 25 -14.26 -26.22 1.00
N ASP A 26 -14.77 -25.09 0.48
CA ASP A 26 -15.98 -25.11 -0.36
C ASP A 26 -15.66 -25.81 -1.69
N ASN A 27 -16.31 -26.95 -1.93
CA ASN A 27 -16.20 -27.74 -3.17
C ASN A 27 -16.72 -27.01 -4.43
N SER A 28 -17.38 -25.85 -4.28
CA SER A 28 -17.98 -25.07 -5.39
C SER A 28 -17.10 -23.92 -5.88
N LEU A 29 -15.90 -23.75 -5.34
CA LEU A 29 -15.05 -22.61 -5.66
C LEU A 29 -14.19 -22.90 -6.89
N SER A 30 -14.37 -22.09 -7.93
CA SER A 30 -13.59 -22.15 -9.17
C SER A 30 -12.09 -22.04 -8.90
N HIS A 31 -11.29 -22.52 -9.85
CA HIS A 31 -9.83 -22.64 -9.75
C HIS A 31 -9.18 -21.33 -9.21
N GLY A 32 -8.78 -21.32 -7.92
CA GLY A 32 -8.17 -20.16 -7.24
C GLY A 32 -8.92 -19.58 -6.04
N ALA A 33 -10.16 -20.00 -5.79
CA ALA A 33 -10.92 -19.59 -4.63
C ALA A 33 -10.74 -20.59 -3.46
N ARG A 34 -9.63 -20.47 -2.73
CA ARG A 34 -9.30 -21.29 -1.55
C ARG A 34 -10.06 -20.90 -0.26
N GLY A 35 -11.33 -20.52 -0.39
CA GLY A 35 -12.26 -20.27 0.73
C GLY A 35 -11.70 -19.47 1.92
N GLY A 36 -12.09 -19.90 3.13
CA GLY A 36 -11.66 -19.30 4.40
C GLY A 36 -10.15 -19.43 4.68
N ILE A 37 -9.49 -20.46 4.14
CA ILE A 37 -8.04 -20.69 4.30
C ILE A 37 -7.22 -19.53 3.74
N ARG A 38 -7.63 -18.96 2.60
CA ARG A 38 -6.97 -17.80 2.00
C ARG A 38 -7.02 -16.57 2.90
N LYS A 39 -8.11 -16.38 3.65
CA LYS A 39 -8.26 -15.27 4.62
C LYS A 39 -7.34 -15.47 5.83
N HIS A 40 -7.25 -16.69 6.36
CA HIS A 40 -6.34 -17.00 7.48
C HIS A 40 -4.85 -16.91 7.10
N ARG A 41 -4.46 -17.24 5.87
CA ARG A 41 -3.07 -17.13 5.42
C ARG A 41 -2.62 -15.70 5.08
N HIS A 42 -3.53 -14.72 5.11
CA HIS A 42 -3.22 -13.33 4.74
C HIS A 42 -2.63 -12.56 5.93
N ARG A 43 -1.29 -12.46 5.99
CA ARG A 43 -0.55 -11.67 7.00
C ARG A 43 -0.61 -10.16 6.76
N GLY A 44 -1.80 -9.58 6.57
CA GLY A 44 -2.04 -8.13 6.55
C GLY A 44 -1.45 -7.32 5.38
N LYS A 45 -0.59 -7.90 4.53
CA LYS A 45 0.00 -7.17 3.39
C LYS A 45 -1.03 -7.03 2.26
N LYS A 46 -1.41 -5.80 1.91
CA LYS A 46 -2.26 -5.53 0.73
C LYS A 46 -1.55 -6.02 -0.53
N ARG A 47 -2.29 -6.73 -1.38
CA ARG A 47 -1.78 -7.13 -2.70
C ARG A 47 -1.87 -5.95 -3.65
N HIS A 48 -0.85 -5.78 -4.48
CA HIS A 48 -0.86 -4.83 -5.57
C HIS A 48 -1.65 -5.42 -6.75
N THR A 49 -2.55 -4.62 -7.32
CA THR A 49 -3.27 -4.98 -8.56
C THR A 49 -2.31 -4.92 -9.75
N LYS A 50 -2.59 -5.67 -10.82
CA LYS A 50 -1.84 -5.53 -12.08
C LYS A 50 -1.92 -4.07 -12.55
N GLY A 51 -0.76 -3.44 -12.75
CA GLY A 51 -0.65 -2.01 -13.10
C GLY A 51 -0.54 -1.06 -11.90
N TYR A 52 -0.45 -1.56 -10.67
CA TYR A 52 -0.16 -0.72 -9.51
C TYR A 52 1.25 -0.11 -9.64
N VAL A 53 1.32 1.21 -9.57
CA VAL A 53 2.58 1.97 -9.55
C VAL A 53 2.80 2.52 -8.15
N GLU A 54 3.91 2.12 -7.54
CA GLU A 54 4.33 2.62 -6.22
C GLU A 54 4.93 4.03 -6.36
N ASN A 55 4.25 5.03 -5.79
CA ASN A 55 4.68 6.45 -5.81
C ASN A 55 5.29 6.93 -4.49
N ARG A 56 5.41 6.05 -3.49
CA ARG A 56 6.07 6.40 -2.21
C ARG A 56 7.55 6.71 -2.45
N GLY A 57 8.01 7.84 -1.94
CA GLY A 57 9.39 8.31 -2.10
C GLY A 57 9.75 8.87 -3.48
N LYS A 58 8.77 9.02 -4.39
CA LYS A 58 8.99 9.61 -5.71
C LYS A 58 8.35 11.00 -5.76
N ILE A 59 9.11 11.99 -6.23
CA ILE A 59 8.60 13.33 -6.49
C ILE A 59 7.83 13.27 -7.82
N SER A 60 6.55 13.65 -7.78
CA SER A 60 5.75 13.79 -9.01
C SER A 60 6.11 15.11 -9.67
N ILE A 61 6.71 15.04 -10.86
CA ILE A 61 7.07 16.22 -11.65
C ILE A 61 5.82 16.61 -12.46
N SER A 62 5.22 17.75 -12.15
CA SER A 62 4.01 18.23 -12.83
C SER A 62 4.30 18.97 -14.14
N HIS A 63 5.45 19.66 -14.23
CA HIS A 63 5.85 20.47 -15.38
C HIS A 63 7.27 20.13 -15.82
N THR A 64 7.47 20.02 -17.13
CA THR A 64 8.79 19.81 -17.70
C THR A 64 9.55 21.12 -17.84
N ILE A 65 10.89 21.08 -17.87
CA ILE A 65 11.74 22.27 -18.02
C ILE A 65 11.39 23.04 -19.31
N GLN A 66 10.92 22.33 -20.35
CA GLN A 66 10.55 22.91 -21.64
C GLN A 66 9.29 23.79 -21.58
N GLU A 67 8.44 23.60 -20.58
CA GLU A 67 7.23 24.42 -20.38
C GLU A 67 7.54 25.77 -19.70
N ARG A 68 8.79 26.02 -19.31
CA ARG A 68 9.17 27.25 -18.63
C ARG A 68 8.98 28.46 -19.56
N PRO A 69 8.39 29.57 -19.07
CA PRO A 69 8.28 30.79 -19.88
C PRO A 69 9.67 31.34 -20.25
N LYS A 70 9.77 31.92 -21.45
CA LYS A 70 11.03 32.46 -21.99
C LYS A 70 11.66 33.50 -21.06
N ASP A 71 10.85 34.31 -20.40
CA ASP A 71 11.30 35.33 -19.44
C ASP A 71 12.06 34.73 -18.26
N ALA A 72 11.61 33.56 -17.77
CA ALA A 72 12.28 32.87 -16.68
C ALA A 72 13.54 32.13 -17.15
N ASN A 73 13.64 31.78 -18.43
CA ASN A 73 14.88 31.26 -19.02
C ASN A 73 15.92 32.38 -19.23
N ASN A 74 15.45 33.55 -19.67
CA ASN A 74 16.27 34.75 -19.90
C ASN A 74 16.53 35.55 -18.61
N ARG A 75 15.98 35.13 -17.47
CA ARG A 75 16.12 35.78 -16.15
C ARG A 75 15.72 37.26 -16.16
N THR A 76 14.69 37.62 -16.93
CA THR A 76 14.26 39.02 -17.12
C THR A 76 13.33 39.52 -16.02
N ARG A 77 12.74 38.63 -15.21
CA ARG A 77 11.78 38.96 -14.15
C ARG A 77 12.38 38.78 -12.75
N ILE A 78 12.06 39.72 -11.86
CA ILE A 78 12.38 39.63 -10.43
C ILE A 78 11.64 38.42 -9.83
N GLY A 79 12.37 37.58 -9.08
CA GLY A 79 11.86 36.33 -8.49
C GLY A 79 12.46 35.05 -9.08
N ASP A 80 12.94 35.07 -10.32
CA ASP A 80 13.49 33.86 -10.98
C ASP A 80 14.92 33.51 -10.53
N TRP A 81 15.61 34.43 -9.82
CA TRP A 81 16.98 34.29 -9.30
C TRP A 81 17.03 34.13 -7.76
N GLU A 82 15.91 34.23 -7.04
CA GLU A 82 15.91 34.30 -5.57
C GLU A 82 16.48 33.03 -4.91
N ALA A 83 16.32 31.86 -5.56
CA ALA A 83 16.86 30.60 -5.06
C ALA A 83 18.39 30.46 -5.26
N ASP A 84 18.98 31.18 -6.22
CA ASP A 84 20.42 31.11 -6.50
C ASP A 84 21.26 31.74 -5.36
N ASN A 85 20.63 32.57 -4.51
CA ASN A 85 21.27 33.18 -3.33
C ASN A 85 20.97 32.48 -2.01
N VAL A 86 20.13 31.44 -2.02
CA VAL A 86 19.91 30.62 -0.82
C VAL A 86 21.08 29.65 -0.70
N ALA A 87 22.21 30.16 -0.20
CA ALA A 87 23.24 29.31 0.35
C ALA A 87 22.65 28.63 1.59
N GLY A 88 22.36 27.32 1.49
CA GLY A 88 22.06 26.52 2.66
C GLY A 88 23.20 26.62 3.67
N GLU A 89 22.89 26.55 4.95
CA GLU A 89 23.90 26.65 6.01
C GLU A 89 24.90 25.48 5.88
N THR A 90 26.11 25.78 5.40
CA THR A 90 27.16 24.79 5.19
C THR A 90 27.61 24.20 6.52
N GLY A 91 27.47 22.88 6.72
CA GLY A 91 28.10 22.17 7.83
C GLY A 91 27.18 21.63 8.93
N LYS A 92 25.86 21.62 8.75
CA LYS A 92 24.96 20.88 9.65
C LYS A 92 24.72 19.46 9.10
N ALA A 93 24.95 18.46 9.94
CA ALA A 93 24.60 17.08 9.67
C ALA A 93 23.08 16.91 9.70
N CYS A 94 22.55 16.11 8.75
CA CYS A 94 21.16 15.71 8.70
C CYS A 94 20.73 14.86 9.90
#